data_AF-A0A958XM22-F1
#
_entry.id   AF-A0A958XM22-F1
#
_cell.length_a   1.000
_cell.length_b   1.000
_cell.length_c   1.000
_cell.angle_alpha   90.00
_cell.angle_beta   90.00
_cell.angle_gamma   90.00
#
_symmetry.space_group_name_H-M   'P 1'
#
loop_
_entity.id
_entity.type
_entity.pdbx_description
1 polymer ?
#
loop_
_entity_poly.entity_id
_entity_poly.type
_entity_poly.pdbx_seq_one_letter_code
_entity_poly.pdbx_strand_id
1 'polypeptide(L)'
;MDETLAQSMKVDERELRQLKKKLAKVQNVPERGIETWYRLASSNLYTRRKIVDTKSSILLTVNSIILSISLGSLYPLLADDWHLVYALGPLVLTNLLSITFAIFATRPNLNPGHLEREAVEKKTANLMTFDDFYKMSQAEFEWAVEQTTQDRNFLYGTIKRDMYRLGIDLAKRYKNIQIAYNVFLIGLIISVIMFGLCHLIF
;
A
#
# COMPACT_ATOMS: atom_id res chain seq x y z
N MET A 1 -21.44 -44.17 13.47
CA MET A 1 -22.16 -42.89 13.62
C MET A 1 -23.07 -42.59 12.43
N ASP A 2 -22.67 -42.92 11.19
CA ASP A 2 -23.53 -42.74 10.01
C ASP A 2 -24.72 -43.73 9.92
N GLU A 3 -24.54 -45.00 10.31
CA GLU A 3 -25.64 -46.00 10.31
C GLU A 3 -26.73 -45.68 11.35
N THR A 4 -26.33 -45.14 12.50
CA THR A 4 -27.23 -44.77 13.61
C THR A 4 -28.06 -43.52 13.32
N LEU A 5 -27.53 -42.61 12.48
CA LEU A 5 -28.24 -41.42 12.01
C LEU A 5 -29.24 -41.76 10.89
N ALA A 6 -28.91 -42.75 10.04
CA ALA A 6 -29.77 -43.17 8.94
C ALA A 6 -31.06 -43.87 9.41
N GLN A 7 -30.99 -44.68 10.47
CA GLN A 7 -32.14 -45.41 10.99
C GLN A 7 -33.16 -44.54 11.76
N SER A 8 -32.75 -43.43 12.35
CA SER A 8 -33.62 -42.59 13.21
C SER A 8 -34.46 -41.56 12.45
N MET A 9 -34.15 -41.26 11.18
CA MET A 9 -34.76 -40.11 10.48
C MET A 9 -35.62 -40.45 9.24
N LYS A 10 -35.80 -41.74 8.85
CA LYS A 10 -36.51 -42.12 7.60
C LYS A 10 -36.06 -41.29 6.37
N VAL A 11 -34.78 -40.93 6.29
CA VAL A 11 -34.24 -40.17 5.16
C VAL A 11 -33.93 -41.15 4.04
N ASP A 12 -34.55 -40.97 2.88
CA ASP A 12 -34.31 -41.74 1.68
C ASP A 12 -32.79 -41.70 1.35
N GLU A 13 -32.14 -42.85 1.20
CA GLU A 13 -30.72 -42.95 0.84
C GLU A 13 -30.37 -42.13 -0.40
N ARG A 14 -31.35 -41.94 -1.30
CA ARG A 14 -31.24 -41.10 -2.50
C ARG A 14 -31.18 -39.62 -2.16
N GLU A 15 -31.98 -39.13 -1.22
CA GLU A 15 -31.90 -37.76 -0.72
C GLU A 15 -30.60 -37.52 0.03
N LEU A 16 -30.16 -38.47 0.87
CA LEU A 16 -28.87 -38.37 1.57
C LEU A 16 -27.69 -38.29 0.58
N ARG A 17 -27.71 -39.11 -0.49
CA ARG A 17 -26.72 -39.04 -1.57
C ARG A 17 -26.79 -37.73 -2.34
N GLN A 18 -27.99 -37.22 -2.64
CA GLN A 18 -28.15 -35.92 -3.32
C GLN A 18 -27.68 -34.75 -2.44
N LEU A 19 -27.99 -34.77 -1.15
CA LEU A 19 -27.50 -33.79 -0.17
C LEU A 19 -25.98 -33.86 -0.05
N LYS A 20 -25.37 -35.05 0.07
CA LYS A 20 -23.90 -35.21 0.05
C LYS A 20 -23.29 -34.69 -1.26
N LYS A 21 -23.92 -34.93 -2.42
CA LYS A 21 -23.46 -34.42 -3.73
C LYS A 21 -23.59 -32.91 -3.86
N LYS A 22 -24.71 -32.32 -3.38
CA LYS A 22 -24.94 -30.86 -3.35
C LYS A 22 -23.99 -30.18 -2.36
N LEU A 23 -23.78 -30.77 -1.18
CA LEU A 23 -22.83 -30.29 -0.18
C LEU A 23 -21.40 -30.32 -0.71
N ALA A 24 -20.99 -31.40 -1.38
CA ALA A 24 -19.70 -31.47 -2.06
C ALA A 24 -19.57 -30.42 -3.17
N LYS A 25 -20.64 -30.14 -3.93
CA LYS A 25 -20.65 -29.09 -4.97
C LYS A 25 -20.56 -27.67 -4.40
N VAL A 26 -21.14 -27.43 -3.22
CA VAL A 26 -21.07 -26.13 -2.51
C VAL A 26 -19.76 -25.97 -1.73
N GLN A 27 -19.20 -27.06 -1.19
CA GLN A 27 -17.85 -27.09 -0.58
C GLN A 27 -16.73 -26.98 -1.62
N ASN A 28 -16.99 -27.24 -2.90
CA ASN A 28 -16.05 -27.08 -4.01
C ASN A 28 -15.77 -25.61 -4.38
N VAL A 29 -15.65 -24.70 -3.41
CA VAL A 29 -14.76 -23.55 -3.64
C VAL A 29 -13.36 -24.14 -3.66
N PRO A 30 -12.63 -24.11 -4.79
CA PRO A 30 -11.35 -24.79 -4.86
C PRO A 30 -10.42 -24.16 -3.82
N GLU A 31 -10.00 -24.91 -2.80
CA GLU A 31 -9.13 -24.37 -1.74
C GLU A 31 -7.83 -23.81 -2.33
N ARG A 32 -7.33 -24.47 -3.38
CA ARG A 32 -6.24 -23.98 -4.23
C ARG A 32 -6.52 -22.65 -4.91
N GLY A 33 -7.77 -22.41 -5.32
CA GLY A 33 -8.20 -21.14 -5.91
C GLY A 33 -8.18 -20.01 -4.88
N ILE A 34 -8.62 -20.28 -3.65
CA ILE A 34 -8.56 -19.33 -2.53
C ILE A 34 -7.11 -18.98 -2.21
N GLU A 35 -6.24 -19.98 -2.09
CA GLU A 35 -4.81 -19.77 -1.83
C GLU A 35 -4.11 -18.99 -2.95
N THR A 36 -4.41 -19.35 -4.21
CA THR A 36 -3.89 -18.64 -5.39
C THR A 36 -4.35 -17.19 -5.39
N TRP A 37 -5.61 -16.93 -5.06
CA TRP A 37 -6.14 -15.58 -4.98
C TRP A 37 -5.42 -14.75 -3.91
N TYR A 38 -5.26 -15.27 -2.69
CA TYR A 38 -4.54 -14.56 -1.62
C TYR A 38 -3.09 -14.26 -2.01
N ARG A 39 -2.40 -15.23 -2.60
CA ARG A 39 -1.02 -15.08 -3.09
C ARG A 39 -0.92 -14.00 -4.17
N LEU A 40 -1.81 -14.04 -5.16
CA LEU A 40 -1.84 -13.07 -6.25
C LEU A 40 -2.17 -11.67 -5.74
N ALA A 41 -3.17 -11.55 -4.87
CA ALA A 41 -3.61 -10.27 -4.35
C ALA A 41 -2.56 -9.62 -3.44
N SER A 42 -1.88 -10.40 -2.59
CA SER A 42 -0.74 -9.93 -1.80
C SER A 42 0.41 -9.47 -2.71
N SER A 43 0.81 -10.30 -3.68
CA SER A 43 1.85 -9.95 -4.66
C SER A 43 1.52 -8.66 -5.44
N ASN A 44 0.25 -8.48 -5.82
CA ASN A 44 -0.22 -7.27 -6.47
C ASN A 44 -0.09 -6.03 -5.58
N LEU A 45 -0.42 -6.12 -4.29
CA LEU A 45 -0.26 -5.01 -3.34
C LEU A 45 1.22 -4.63 -3.16
N TYR A 46 2.10 -5.62 -2.98
CA TYR A 46 3.54 -5.40 -2.92
C TYR A 46 4.09 -4.76 -4.20
N THR A 47 3.67 -5.26 -5.36
CA THR A 47 4.05 -4.69 -6.67
C THR A 47 3.58 -3.25 -6.80
N ARG A 48 2.33 -2.94 -6.42
CA ARG A 48 1.81 -1.57 -6.45
C ARG A 48 2.55 -0.65 -5.48
N ARG A 49 2.95 -1.13 -4.30
CA ARG A 49 3.81 -0.39 -3.36
C ARG A 49 5.16 -0.08 -3.99
N LYS A 50 5.81 -1.06 -4.62
CA LYS A 50 7.08 -0.85 -5.32
C LYS A 50 6.96 0.19 -6.44
N ILE A 51 5.87 0.17 -7.22
CA ILE A 51 5.62 1.16 -8.27
C ILE A 51 5.52 2.58 -7.69
N VAL A 52 4.88 2.75 -6.53
CA VAL A 52 4.80 4.04 -5.83
C VAL A 52 6.19 4.51 -5.43
N ASP A 53 6.97 3.66 -4.76
CA ASP A 53 8.31 4.02 -4.31
C ASP A 53 9.22 4.39 -5.50
N THR A 54 9.13 3.66 -6.62
CA THR A 54 9.81 3.99 -7.86
C THR A 54 9.36 5.34 -8.44
N LYS A 55 8.05 5.61 -8.49
CA LYS A 55 7.52 6.90 -8.97
C LYS A 55 8.03 8.08 -8.13
N SER A 56 8.03 7.94 -6.80
CA SER A 56 8.60 8.97 -5.91
C SER A 56 10.09 9.19 -6.16
N SER A 57 10.88 8.11 -6.30
CA SER A 57 12.31 8.23 -6.56
C SER A 57 12.61 8.94 -7.89
N ILE A 58 11.87 8.60 -8.96
CA ILE A 58 11.96 9.29 -10.25
C ILE A 58 11.61 10.77 -10.09
N LEU A 59 10.51 11.08 -9.40
CA LEU A 59 10.06 12.46 -9.20
C LEU A 59 11.10 13.29 -8.42
N LEU A 60 11.68 12.72 -7.35
CA LEU A 60 12.77 13.35 -6.60
C LEU A 60 13.99 13.62 -7.49
N THR A 61 14.38 12.66 -8.32
CA THR A 61 15.53 12.79 -9.22
C THR A 61 15.32 13.93 -10.23
N VAL A 62 14.16 13.96 -10.91
CA VAL A 62 13.82 15.01 -11.87
C VAL A 62 13.80 16.39 -11.20
N ASN A 63 13.16 16.48 -10.03
CA ASN A 63 13.11 17.70 -9.23
C ASN A 63 14.51 18.20 -8.83
N SER A 64 15.40 17.29 -8.45
CA SER A 64 16.77 17.61 -8.04
C SER A 64 17.62 18.10 -9.22
N ILE A 65 17.46 17.49 -10.40
CA ILE A 65 18.10 17.95 -11.64
C ILE A 65 17.64 19.37 -11.99
N ILE A 66 16.32 19.61 -11.95
CA ILE A 66 15.75 20.93 -12.24
C ILE A 66 16.28 21.98 -11.27
N LEU A 67 16.34 21.69 -9.97
CA LEU A 67 16.91 22.61 -8.97
C LEU A 67 18.40 22.85 -9.22
N SER A 68 19.17 21.81 -9.55
CA SER A 68 20.60 21.94 -9.85
C SER A 68 20.85 22.86 -11.04
N ILE A 69 20.08 22.73 -12.13
CA ILE A 69 20.21 23.58 -13.31
C ILE A 69 19.72 25.00 -13.00
N SER A 70 18.61 25.12 -12.27
CA SER A 70 18.03 26.41 -11.86
C SER A 70 19.01 27.23 -11.02
N LEU A 71 19.69 26.59 -10.05
CA LEU A 71 20.67 27.25 -9.19
C LEU A 71 22.04 27.43 -9.86
N GLY A 72 22.46 26.50 -10.71
CA GLY A 72 23.78 26.55 -11.35
C GLY A 72 23.83 27.49 -12.56
N SER A 73 22.77 27.51 -13.37
CA SER A 73 22.75 28.24 -14.64
C SER A 73 21.83 29.44 -14.61
N LEU A 74 20.63 29.37 -14.03
CA LEU A 74 19.68 30.48 -14.06
C LEU A 74 19.89 31.50 -12.94
N TYR A 75 20.42 31.10 -11.78
CA TYR A 75 20.64 32.00 -10.66
C TYR A 75 21.69 33.10 -10.94
N PRO A 76 22.83 32.85 -11.60
CA PRO A 76 23.75 33.93 -11.96
C PRO A 76 23.11 34.97 -12.89
N LEU A 77 22.23 34.55 -13.80
CA LEU A 77 21.52 35.44 -14.73
C LEU A 77 20.52 36.37 -14.02
N LEU A 78 20.05 36.02 -12.81
CA LEU A 78 19.20 36.92 -12.02
C LEU A 78 19.93 38.19 -11.58
N ALA A 79 21.26 38.18 -11.50
CA ALA A 79 22.04 39.36 -11.13
C ALA A 79 22.01 40.42 -12.24
N ASP A 80 21.97 39.98 -13.50
CA ASP A 80 21.91 40.84 -14.68
C ASP A 80 20.45 41.20 -15.01
N ASP A 81 19.53 40.22 -14.98
CA ASP A 81 18.12 40.39 -15.31
C ASP A 81 17.22 40.03 -14.13
N TRP A 82 16.90 41.02 -13.29
CA TRP A 82 16.05 40.85 -12.11
C TRP A 82 14.65 40.29 -12.43
N HIS A 83 14.15 40.52 -13.65
CA HIS A 83 12.82 40.07 -14.09
C HIS A 83 12.69 38.54 -14.16
N LEU A 84 13.80 37.79 -14.28
CA LEU A 84 13.76 36.31 -14.29
C LEU A 84 13.32 35.72 -12.94
N VAL A 85 13.35 36.50 -11.84
CA VAL A 85 12.83 36.09 -10.53
C VAL A 85 11.37 35.62 -10.63
N TYR A 86 10.55 36.25 -11.48
CA TYR A 86 9.14 35.90 -11.64
C TYR A 86 8.93 34.51 -12.26
N ALA A 87 9.89 34.00 -13.01
CA ALA A 87 9.88 32.64 -13.53
C ALA A 87 10.57 31.65 -12.58
N LEU A 88 11.71 32.02 -12.02
CA LEU A 88 12.53 31.15 -11.19
C LEU A 88 11.93 30.89 -9.79
N GLY A 89 11.32 31.91 -9.19
CA GLY A 89 10.71 31.81 -7.86
C GLY A 89 9.62 30.75 -7.77
N PRO A 90 8.58 30.82 -8.63
CA PRO A 90 7.53 29.79 -8.69
C PRO A 90 8.09 28.38 -8.99
N LEU A 91 9.10 28.27 -9.85
CA LEU A 91 9.73 27.00 -10.19
C LEU A 91 10.36 26.34 -8.98
N VAL A 92 11.20 27.08 -8.24
CA VAL A 92 11.89 26.57 -7.05
C VAL A 92 10.88 26.23 -5.96
N LEU A 93 9.89 27.10 -5.73
CA LEU A 93 8.88 26.90 -4.69
C LEU A 93 8.05 25.64 -4.94
N THR A 94 7.55 25.46 -6.16
CA THR A 94 6.69 24.33 -6.52
C THR A 94 7.46 23.01 -6.57
N ASN A 95 8.74 23.06 -6.97
CA ASN A 95 9.64 21.92 -6.94
C ASN A 95 9.92 21.46 -5.49
N LEU A 96 10.20 22.39 -4.56
CA LEU A 96 10.33 22.08 -3.13
C LEU A 96 9.05 21.47 -2.53
N LEU A 97 7.89 22.00 -2.89
CA LEU A 97 6.60 21.43 -2.47
C LEU A 97 6.41 20.01 -3.02
N SER A 98 6.73 19.78 -4.29
CA SER A 98 6.65 18.46 -4.92
C SER A 98 7.57 17.44 -4.22
N ILE A 99 8.82 17.81 -3.95
CA ILE A 99 9.78 17.00 -3.19
C ILE A 99 9.20 16.63 -1.82
N THR A 100 8.61 17.59 -1.13
CA THR A 100 8.02 17.39 0.21
C THR A 100 6.94 16.30 0.18
N PHE A 101 6.00 16.37 -0.77
CA PHE A 101 4.96 15.34 -0.92
C PHE A 101 5.52 13.99 -1.38
N ALA A 102 6.56 13.97 -2.23
CA ALA A 102 7.23 12.74 -2.65
C ALA A 102 7.91 12.02 -1.47
N ILE A 103 8.56 12.77 -0.57
CA ILE A 103 9.15 12.25 0.67
C ILE A 103 8.06 11.71 1.61
N PHE A 104 6.94 12.41 1.75
CA PHE A 104 5.81 11.91 2.55
C PHE A 104 5.19 10.63 1.99
N ALA A 105 5.29 10.38 0.69
CA ALA A 105 4.83 9.13 0.10
C ALA A 105 5.77 7.94 0.38
N THR A 106 7.08 8.18 0.54
CA THR A 106 8.08 7.12 0.78
C THR A 106 8.35 6.88 2.27
N ARG A 107 7.96 7.80 3.16
CA ARG A 107 8.15 7.66 4.60
C ARG A 107 7.54 6.35 5.11
N PRO A 108 8.31 5.50 5.83
CA PRO A 108 7.76 4.31 6.47
C PRO A 108 6.82 4.73 7.61
N ASN A 109 5.64 4.12 7.66
CA ASN A 109 4.75 4.25 8.80
C ASN A 109 5.11 3.14 9.77
N LEU A 110 5.72 3.49 10.89
CA LEU A 110 5.95 2.57 12.00
C LEU A 110 4.66 2.57 12.84
N ASN A 111 3.91 1.48 12.79
CA ASN A 111 2.86 1.27 13.80
C ASN A 111 3.53 0.86 15.11
N PRO A 112 3.11 1.39 16.27
CA PRO A 112 3.66 0.97 17.54
C PRO A 112 3.31 -0.49 17.79
N GLY A 113 4.32 -1.36 17.64
CA GLY A 113 4.21 -2.81 17.84
C GLY A 113 3.93 -3.17 19.28
N HIS A 114 2.65 -3.23 19.64
CA HIS A 114 2.17 -3.87 20.85
C HIS A 114 1.10 -4.89 20.45
N LEU A 115 1.56 -6.02 19.94
CA LEU A 115 0.72 -7.22 19.88
C LEU A 115 0.68 -7.83 21.28
N GLU A 116 -0.33 -7.46 22.06
CA GLU A 116 -0.57 -8.13 23.35
C GLU A 116 -1.11 -9.55 23.12
N ARG A 117 -0.82 -10.48 24.05
CA ARG A 117 -1.40 -11.84 24.02
C ARG A 117 -2.93 -11.80 23.87
N GLU A 118 -3.58 -10.81 24.47
CA GLU A 118 -5.03 -10.58 24.36
C GLU A 118 -5.49 -10.39 22.90
N ALA A 119 -4.66 -9.81 22.02
CA ALA A 119 -4.99 -9.67 20.60
C ALA A 119 -4.96 -11.01 19.85
N VAL A 120 -4.13 -11.97 20.31
CA VAL A 120 -4.10 -13.33 19.76
C VAL A 120 -5.33 -14.10 20.25
N GLU A 121 -5.67 -13.98 21.53
CA GLU A 121 -6.87 -14.60 22.13
C GLU A 121 -8.17 -14.06 21.49
N LYS A 122 -8.22 -12.75 21.20
CA LYS A 122 -9.33 -12.11 20.48
C LYS A 122 -9.31 -12.35 18.96
N LYS A 123 -8.34 -13.11 18.44
CA LYS A 123 -8.17 -13.39 17.00
C LYS A 123 -8.06 -12.14 16.13
N THR A 124 -7.55 -11.05 16.69
CA THR A 124 -7.33 -9.76 16.01
C THR A 124 -5.86 -9.50 15.68
N ALA A 125 -4.96 -10.31 16.23
CA ALA A 125 -3.53 -10.24 16.01
C ALA A 125 -3.16 -10.38 14.53
N ASN A 126 -2.19 -9.58 14.09
CA ASN A 126 -1.55 -9.71 12.78
C ASN A 126 -0.10 -10.13 13.02
N LEU A 127 0.27 -11.33 12.58
CA LEU A 127 1.62 -11.89 12.74
C LEU A 127 2.42 -11.81 11.44
N MET A 128 1.82 -11.26 10.36
CA MET A 128 2.43 -11.25 9.03
C MET A 128 3.39 -10.07 8.82
N THR A 129 3.37 -9.07 9.70
CA THR A 129 4.25 -7.90 9.59
C THR A 129 5.26 -7.87 10.71
N PHE A 130 6.50 -7.52 10.39
CA PHE A 130 7.57 -7.43 11.38
C PHE A 130 7.28 -6.36 12.45
N ASP A 131 6.61 -5.27 12.06
CA ASP A 131 6.20 -4.20 12.97
C ASP A 131 5.32 -4.69 14.11
N ASP A 132 4.53 -5.75 13.87
CA ASP A 132 3.63 -6.31 14.87
C ASP A 132 4.36 -7.26 15.86
N PHE A 133 5.40 -7.99 15.43
CA PHE A 133 6.05 -9.01 16.27
C PHE A 133 7.47 -8.70 16.76
N TYR A 134 8.13 -7.62 16.29
CA TYR A 134 9.56 -7.36 16.60
C TYR A 134 9.89 -7.21 18.10
N LYS A 135 8.87 -6.95 18.94
CA LYS A 135 8.99 -6.82 20.40
C LYS A 135 8.55 -8.07 21.17
N MET A 136 8.05 -9.09 20.49
CA MET A 136 7.59 -10.32 21.12
C MET A 136 8.77 -11.22 21.50
N SER A 137 8.62 -11.99 22.58
CA SER A 137 9.56 -13.08 22.85
C SER A 137 9.37 -14.22 21.84
N GLN A 138 10.42 -15.01 21.61
CA GLN A 138 10.36 -16.18 20.72
C GLN A 138 9.21 -17.14 21.10
N ALA A 139 9.06 -17.44 22.40
CA ALA A 139 8.01 -18.34 22.89
C ALA A 139 6.60 -17.82 22.61
N GLU A 140 6.38 -16.50 22.69
CA GLU A 140 5.08 -15.89 22.37
C GLU A 140 4.80 -15.90 20.88
N PHE A 141 5.83 -15.68 20.06
CA PHE A 141 5.70 -15.74 18.61
C PHE A 141 5.35 -17.17 18.15
N GLU A 142 6.08 -18.18 18.63
CA GLU A 142 5.81 -19.59 18.33
C GLU A 142 4.37 -19.98 18.72
N TRP A 143 3.95 -19.66 19.96
CA TRP A 143 2.59 -19.90 20.42
C TRP A 143 1.54 -19.21 19.55
N ALA A 144 1.74 -17.94 19.19
CA ALA A 144 0.78 -17.18 18.41
C ALA A 144 0.66 -17.70 16.96
N VAL A 145 1.77 -18.12 16.36
CA VAL A 145 1.79 -18.76 15.03
C VAL A 145 1.06 -20.09 15.06
N GLU A 146 1.27 -20.89 16.10
CA GLU A 146 0.60 -22.18 16.26
C GLU A 146 -0.92 -22.00 16.40
N GLN A 147 -1.37 -21.09 17.28
CA GLN A 147 -2.80 -20.75 17.42
C GLN A 147 -3.42 -20.25 16.11
N THR A 148 -2.68 -19.43 15.35
CA THR A 148 -3.16 -18.90 14.07
C THR A 148 -3.25 -19.95 12.99
N THR A 149 -2.32 -20.91 12.96
CA THR A 149 -2.25 -21.94 11.92
C THR A 149 -3.25 -23.07 12.15
N GLN A 150 -3.57 -23.37 13.41
CA GLN A 150 -4.54 -24.40 13.77
C GLN A 150 -6.01 -24.00 13.48
N ASP A 151 -6.33 -22.70 13.50
CA ASP A 151 -7.66 -22.19 13.18
C ASP A 151 -7.70 -21.55 11.78
N ARG A 152 -8.33 -22.24 10.82
CA ARG A 152 -8.49 -21.78 9.44
C ARG A 152 -9.21 -20.42 9.32
N ASN A 153 -10.20 -20.17 10.16
CA ASN A 153 -10.93 -18.89 10.15
C ASN A 153 -10.06 -17.76 10.70
N PHE A 154 -9.26 -18.06 11.72
CA PHE A 154 -8.30 -17.10 12.26
C PHE A 154 -7.20 -16.80 11.22
N LEU A 155 -6.61 -17.82 10.59
CA LEU A 155 -5.60 -17.68 9.55
C LEU A 155 -6.06 -16.76 8.40
N TYR A 156 -7.18 -17.11 7.75
CA TYR A 156 -7.71 -16.28 6.66
C TYR A 156 -8.21 -14.93 7.15
N GLY A 157 -8.72 -14.84 8.38
CA GLY A 157 -9.05 -13.57 9.03
C GLY A 157 -7.84 -12.65 9.11
N THR A 158 -6.69 -13.18 9.49
CA THR A 158 -5.43 -12.44 9.59
C THR A 158 -4.93 -12.00 8.22
N ILE A 159 -4.97 -12.86 7.20
CA ILE A 159 -4.59 -12.48 5.82
C ILE A 159 -5.47 -11.34 5.30
N LYS A 160 -6.80 -11.44 5.49
CA LYS A 160 -7.74 -10.39 5.07
C LYS A 160 -7.46 -9.05 5.75
N ARG A 161 -7.22 -9.07 7.07
CA ARG A 161 -6.91 -7.86 7.85
C ARG A 161 -5.60 -7.22 7.38
N ASP A 162 -4.57 -8.03 7.15
CA ASP A 162 -3.29 -7.56 6.64
C ASP A 162 -3.42 -6.89 5.26
N MET A 163 -4.06 -7.58 4.31
CA MET A 163 -4.30 -7.04 2.98
C MET A 163 -5.11 -5.73 2.99
N TYR A 164 -6.11 -5.63 3.87
CA TYR A 164 -6.91 -4.42 4.01
C TYR A 164 -6.06 -3.23 4.51
N ARG A 165 -5.23 -3.45 5.53
CA ARG A 165 -4.28 -2.42 6.05
C ARG A 165 -3.29 -2.00 4.97
N LEU A 166 -2.67 -2.96 4.28
CA LEU A 166 -1.75 -2.70 3.17
C LEU A 166 -2.42 -1.88 2.07
N GLY A 167 -3.67 -2.18 1.73
CA GLY A 167 -4.47 -1.43 0.76
C GLY A 167 -4.72 0.02 1.17
N ILE A 168 -5.10 0.26 2.43
CA ILE A 168 -5.31 1.63 2.97
C ILE A 168 -4.01 2.43 2.94
N ASP A 169 -2.91 1.85 3.41
CA ASP A 169 -1.63 2.56 3.46
C ASP A 169 -1.12 2.87 2.05
N LEU A 170 -1.31 1.95 1.11
CA LEU A 170 -1.01 2.17 -0.29
C LEU A 170 -1.84 3.33 -0.86
N ALA A 171 -3.14 3.40 -0.57
CA ALA A 171 -4.00 4.49 -1.04
C ALA A 171 -3.52 5.87 -0.55
N LYS A 172 -3.11 5.98 0.73
CA LYS A 172 -2.54 7.22 1.28
C LYS A 172 -1.27 7.64 0.52
N ARG A 173 -0.36 6.70 0.27
CA ARG A 173 0.88 6.98 -0.48
C ARG A 173 0.61 7.38 -1.92
N TYR A 174 -0.33 6.72 -2.60
CA TYR A 174 -0.75 7.08 -3.95
C TYR A 174 -1.29 8.51 -4.01
N LYS A 175 -2.12 8.91 -3.03
CA LYS A 175 -2.65 10.28 -2.94
C LYS A 175 -1.52 11.31 -2.82
N ASN A 176 -0.54 11.05 -1.96
CA ASN A 176 0.62 11.95 -1.78
C ASN A 176 1.44 12.09 -3.08
N ILE A 177 1.70 10.97 -3.78
CA ILE A 177 2.37 11.00 -5.09
C ILE A 177 1.56 11.82 -6.09
N GLN A 178 0.25 11.60 -6.18
CA GLN A 178 -0.60 12.31 -7.14
C GLN A 178 -0.57 13.82 -6.89
N ILE A 179 -0.60 14.25 -5.62
CA ILE A 179 -0.47 15.66 -5.26
C ILE A 179 0.93 16.18 -5.66
N ALA A 180 2.00 15.42 -5.38
CA ALA A 180 3.36 15.81 -5.75
C ALA A 180 3.54 16.06 -7.26
N TYR A 181 2.96 15.18 -8.09
CA TYR A 181 2.98 15.33 -9.55
C TYR A 181 2.15 16.53 -10.02
N ASN A 182 0.97 16.73 -9.45
CA ASN A 182 0.12 17.86 -9.83
C ASN A 182 0.77 19.20 -9.48
N VAL A 183 1.34 19.33 -8.28
CA VAL A 183 2.06 20.53 -7.84
C VAL A 183 3.28 20.80 -8.72
N PHE A 184 4.06 19.75 -9.02
CA PHE A 184 5.21 19.86 -9.93
C PHE A 184 4.80 20.34 -11.32
N LEU A 185 3.78 19.70 -11.91
CA LEU A 185 3.35 19.99 -13.27
C LEU A 185 2.79 21.41 -13.39
N ILE A 186 1.91 21.82 -12.46
CA ILE A 186 1.34 23.17 -12.43
C ILE A 186 2.46 24.20 -12.26
N GLY A 187 3.40 23.95 -11.35
CA GLY A 187 4.52 24.84 -11.12
C GLY A 187 5.43 25.00 -12.33
N LEU A 188 5.73 23.91 -13.02
CA LEU A 188 6.53 23.92 -14.23
C LEU A 188 5.83 24.71 -15.35
N ILE A 189 4.53 24.50 -15.57
CA ILE A 189 3.75 25.24 -16.58
C ILE A 189 3.73 26.74 -16.28
N ILE A 190 3.44 27.13 -15.03
CA ILE A 190 3.41 28.53 -14.62
C ILE A 190 4.79 29.18 -14.85
N SER A 191 5.86 28.48 -14.49
CA SER A 191 7.23 28.99 -14.63
C SER A 191 7.62 29.21 -16.09
N VAL A 192 7.25 28.28 -16.98
CA VAL A 192 7.49 28.42 -18.43
C VAL A 192 6.70 29.58 -19.01
N ILE A 193 5.42 29.75 -18.63
CA ILE A 193 4.60 30.88 -19.08
C ILE A 193 5.19 32.20 -18.60
N MET A 194 5.60 32.29 -17.33
CA MET A 194 6.22 33.49 -16.76
C MET A 194 7.54 33.83 -17.45
N PHE A 195 8.36 32.82 -17.77
CA PHE A 195 9.59 33.02 -18.51
C PHE A 195 9.33 33.60 -19.92
N GLY A 196 8.34 33.04 -20.63
CA GLY A 196 7.95 33.53 -21.96
C GLY A 196 7.36 34.94 -21.93
N LEU A 197 6.50 35.25 -20.96
CA LEU A 197 5.93 36.58 -20.78
C LEU A 197 7.01 37.62 -20.43
N CYS A 198 7.96 37.25 -19.58
CA CYS A 198 9.08 38.12 -19.24
C CYS A 198 9.87 38.53 -20.49
N HIS A 199 10.18 37.57 -21.37
CA HIS A 199 10.93 37.83 -22.60
C HIS A 199 10.13 38.57 -23.68
N LEU A 200 8.80 38.59 -23.60
CA LEU A 200 7.94 39.36 -24.51
C LEU A 200 7.74 40.81 -24.06
N ILE A 201 7.84 41.06 -22.75
CA ILE A 201 7.55 42.37 -22.13
C ILE A 201 8.83 43.20 -21.94
N PHE A 202 9.96 42.56 -21.64
CA PHE A 202 11.27 43.18 -21.42
C PHE A 202 12.26 42.73 -22.50
#